data_AF-A0A427AXT6-F1
#
_entry.id   AF-A0A427AXT6-F1
#
_cell.length_a   1.000
_cell.length_b   1.000
_cell.length_c   1.000
_cell.angle_alpha   90.00
_cell.angle_beta   90.00
_cell.angle_gamma   90.00
#
_symmetry.space_group_name_H-M   'P 1'
#
loop_
_entity.id
_entity.type
_entity.pdbx_description
1 polymer ?
#
loop_
_entity_poly.entity_id
_entity_poly.type
_entity_poly.pdbx_seq_one_letter_code
_entity_poly.pdbx_strand_id
1 'polypeptide(L)'
;MTSTYEQHPNDNFDLKAILVVQNISYSDVVAENVTMATKLEGIPSAPFTGICIYNLSAEVVKSKKPIWNCTDVDGVSSHVTPTPCAQILKYPDRITHCPFPEDDLPMDCVGLKECSYRRTKP
;
A
#
# COMPACT_ATOMS: atom_id res chain seq x y z
N MET A 1 3.92 2.54 -3.47
CA MET A 1 3.72 3.79 -2.71
C MET A 1 5.03 4.56 -2.70
N THR A 2 5.01 5.86 -3.02
CA THR A 2 6.22 6.70 -3.04
C THR A 2 5.94 8.03 -2.36
N SER A 3 6.95 8.60 -1.71
CA SER A 3 6.91 9.89 -1.02
C SER A 3 7.15 11.10 -1.92
N THR A 4 7.35 10.89 -3.22
CA THR A 4 7.81 11.91 -4.19
C THR A 4 6.71 12.86 -4.67
N TYR A 5 5.71 13.15 -3.84
CA TYR A 5 4.60 14.03 -4.19
C TYR A 5 4.85 15.43 -3.63
N GLU A 6 5.34 16.34 -4.48
CA GLU A 6 5.81 17.67 -4.10
C GLU A 6 4.77 18.78 -4.41
N GLN A 7 3.48 18.45 -4.46
CA GLN A 7 2.42 19.42 -4.77
C GLN A 7 1.68 19.87 -3.51
N HIS A 8 1.62 21.19 -3.34
CA HIS A 8 0.80 21.85 -2.34
C HIS A 8 -0.18 22.82 -3.01
N PRO A 9 -1.40 23.00 -2.47
CA PRO A 9 -2.41 23.89 -3.04
C PRO A 9 -2.04 25.38 -2.96
N ASN A 10 -1.05 25.75 -2.13
CA ASN A 10 -0.48 27.10 -2.03
C ASN A 10 0.94 27.07 -1.43
N ASP A 11 1.62 28.20 -1.45
CA ASP A 11 3.00 28.36 -0.97
C ASP A 11 3.13 28.57 0.56
N ASN A 12 2.02 28.60 1.30
CA ASN A 12 2.00 28.85 2.75
C ASN A 12 2.05 27.56 3.58
N PHE A 13 2.50 26.45 3.00
CA PHE A 13 2.62 25.18 3.72
C PHE A 13 3.80 25.23 4.71
N ASP A 14 3.68 24.50 5.82
CA ASP A 14 4.76 24.39 6.79
C ASP A 14 5.81 23.37 6.32
N LEU A 15 6.98 23.87 5.93
CA LEU A 15 8.14 23.07 5.55
C LEU A 15 8.66 22.15 6.66
N LYS A 16 8.26 22.39 7.93
CA LYS A 16 8.66 21.59 9.09
C LYS A 16 7.59 20.57 9.51
N ALA A 17 6.47 20.50 8.82
CA ALA A 17 5.47 19.48 9.07
C ALA A 17 6.05 18.10 8.70
N ILE A 18 6.51 17.36 9.72
CA ILE A 18 7.01 15.99 9.53
C ILE A 18 5.82 15.05 9.39
N LEU A 19 5.69 14.42 8.23
CA LEU A 19 4.68 13.41 7.98
C LEU A 19 5.06 12.10 8.67
N VAL A 20 4.14 11.52 9.44
CA VAL A 20 4.27 10.14 9.94
C VAL A 20 3.39 9.24 9.07
N VAL A 21 4.03 8.33 8.33
CA VAL A 21 3.32 7.31 7.54
C VAL A 21 3.67 5.95 8.12
N GLN A 22 2.69 5.33 8.77
CA GLN A 22 2.86 4.04 9.45
C GLN A 22 1.61 3.17 9.31
N ASN A 23 1.72 1.90 9.72
CA ASN A 23 0.63 0.92 9.71
C ASN A 23 0.02 0.71 8.31
N ILE A 24 0.89 0.37 7.35
CA ILE A 24 0.51 0.20 5.95
C ILE A 24 0.32 -1.29 5.66
N SER A 25 -0.92 -1.70 5.42
CA SER A 25 -1.26 -3.11 5.18
C SER A 25 -1.56 -3.38 3.70
N TYR A 26 -0.85 -4.34 3.14
CA TYR A 26 -1.16 -4.96 1.84
C TYR A 26 -1.58 -6.41 2.11
N SER A 27 -2.80 -6.79 1.77
CA SER A 27 -3.30 -8.15 1.96
C SER A 27 -3.99 -8.64 0.69
N ASP A 28 -3.73 -9.90 0.34
CA ASP A 28 -4.44 -10.61 -0.74
C ASP A 28 -4.31 -9.90 -2.10
N VAL A 29 -3.07 -9.55 -2.46
CA VAL A 29 -2.75 -8.81 -3.68
C VAL A 29 -2.28 -9.78 -4.76
N VAL A 30 -2.93 -9.75 -5.93
CA VAL A 30 -2.48 -10.46 -7.13
C VAL A 30 -2.14 -9.45 -8.21
N ALA A 31 -0.93 -9.56 -8.77
CA ALA A 31 -0.46 -8.73 -9.87
C ALA A 31 0.00 -9.60 -11.03
N GLU A 32 -0.52 -9.36 -12.23
CA GLU A 32 -0.19 -10.13 -13.43
C GLU A 32 0.53 -9.25 -14.46
N ASN A 33 1.46 -9.84 -15.20
CA ASN A 33 2.21 -9.16 -16.28
C ASN A 33 2.88 -7.83 -15.87
N VAL A 34 3.37 -7.72 -14.63
CA VAL A 34 3.99 -6.49 -14.13
C VAL A 34 5.49 -6.44 -14.37
N THR A 35 6.06 -5.24 -14.49
CA THR A 35 7.53 -5.07 -14.65
C THR A 35 8.29 -4.96 -13.33
N MET A 36 7.56 -4.74 -12.24
CA MET A 36 8.03 -4.68 -10.85
C MET A 36 6.91 -5.24 -9.96
N ALA A 37 7.24 -6.02 -8.93
CA ALA A 37 6.28 -6.47 -7.94
C ALA A 37 5.79 -5.30 -7.07
N THR A 38 6.73 -4.51 -6.52
CA THR A 38 6.38 -3.36 -5.68
C THR A 38 7.45 -2.27 -5.74
N LYS A 39 7.00 -1.01 -5.64
CA LYS A 39 7.84 0.17 -5.41
C LYS A 39 7.41 0.83 -4.09
N LEU A 40 8.29 0.82 -3.09
CA LEU A 40 8.12 1.37 -1.74
C LEU A 40 9.24 2.38 -1.50
N GLU A 41 8.93 3.67 -1.55
CA GLU A 41 9.91 4.74 -1.35
C GLU A 41 9.40 5.71 -0.29
N GLY A 42 9.95 5.62 0.93
CA GLY A 42 9.66 6.53 2.03
C GLY A 42 10.44 7.84 1.95
N ILE A 43 10.46 8.60 3.04
CA ILE A 43 11.22 9.84 3.15
C ILE A 43 12.46 9.55 4.02
N PRO A 44 13.68 9.94 3.62
CA PRO A 44 14.89 9.66 4.42
C PRO A 44 14.81 10.15 5.89
N SER A 45 14.18 11.30 6.13
CA SER A 45 13.96 11.85 7.47
C SER A 45 12.66 11.37 8.14
N ALA A 46 11.78 10.69 7.40
CA ALA A 46 10.53 10.12 7.88
C ALA A 46 10.20 8.81 7.13
N PRO A 47 10.92 7.71 7.44
CA PRO A 47 10.72 6.43 6.77
C PRO A 47 9.29 5.92 6.92
N PHE A 48 8.80 5.18 5.93
CA PHE A 48 7.52 4.50 6.05
C PHE A 48 7.70 3.24 6.91
N THR A 49 7.00 3.14 8.03
CA THR A 49 7.19 2.04 8.99
C THR A 49 5.92 1.24 9.20
N GLY A 50 6.04 0.06 9.82
CA GLY A 50 4.89 -0.80 10.06
C GLY A 50 4.23 -1.27 8.77
N ILE A 51 5.02 -1.45 7.70
CA ILE A 51 4.53 -2.07 6.47
C ILE A 51 4.28 -3.55 6.77
N CYS A 52 3.08 -4.04 6.48
CA CYS A 52 2.74 -5.45 6.54
C CYS A 52 2.27 -5.92 5.17
N ILE A 53 2.89 -6.97 4.63
CA ILE A 53 2.50 -7.58 3.35
C ILE A 53 2.11 -9.04 3.58
N TYR A 54 0.85 -9.37 3.37
CA TYR A 54 0.31 -10.73 3.54
C TYR A 54 -0.29 -11.24 2.23
N ASN A 55 0.06 -12.47 1.84
CA ASN A 55 -0.52 -13.14 0.67
C ASN A 55 -0.46 -12.31 -0.63
N LEU A 56 0.75 -11.86 -1.00
CA LEU A 56 0.99 -11.14 -2.25
C LEU A 56 1.62 -12.06 -3.28
N SER A 57 1.02 -12.13 -4.47
CA SER A 57 1.57 -12.86 -5.62
C SER A 57 1.70 -11.93 -6.82
N ALA A 58 2.91 -11.77 -7.34
CA ALA A 58 3.18 -10.98 -8.53
C ALA A 58 3.87 -11.81 -9.62
N GLU A 59 3.25 -11.91 -10.79
CA GLU A 59 3.86 -12.41 -12.02
C GLU A 59 4.67 -11.28 -12.67
N VAL A 60 5.99 -11.38 -12.58
CA VAL A 60 6.90 -10.34 -13.05
C VAL A 60 7.50 -10.72 -14.41
N VAL A 61 7.25 -9.89 -15.42
CA VAL A 61 7.84 -10.05 -16.75
C VAL A 61 9.25 -9.44 -16.81
N LYS A 62 10.08 -9.96 -17.72
CA LYS A 62 11.47 -9.52 -17.87
C LYS A 62 11.54 -8.02 -18.21
N SER A 63 12.22 -7.25 -17.38
CA SER A 63 12.48 -5.84 -17.61
C SER A 63 13.86 -5.45 -17.07
N LYS A 64 14.29 -4.20 -17.30
CA LYS A 64 15.51 -3.63 -16.69
C LYS A 64 15.29 -3.10 -15.27
N LYS A 65 14.04 -3.09 -14.79
CA LYS A 65 13.69 -2.56 -13.46
C LYS A 65 13.91 -3.63 -12.39
N PRO A 66 14.26 -3.25 -11.15
CA PRO A 66 14.32 -4.21 -10.06
C PRO A 66 12.92 -4.76 -9.75
N ILE A 67 12.84 -6.03 -9.37
CA ILE A 67 11.56 -6.67 -9.00
C ILE A 67 10.93 -5.94 -7.80
N TRP A 68 11.75 -5.61 -6.80
CA TRP A 68 11.37 -4.81 -5.64
C TRP A 68 12.25 -3.57 -5.59
N ASN A 69 11.64 -2.41 -5.37
CA ASN A 69 12.35 -1.19 -5.04
C ASN A 69 11.89 -0.74 -3.66
N CYS A 70 12.83 -0.71 -2.70
CA CYS A 70 12.58 -0.38 -1.31
C CYS A 70 13.64 0.62 -0.84
N THR A 71 13.21 1.82 -0.48
CA THR A 71 14.06 2.86 0.11
C THR A 71 13.32 3.51 1.27
N ASP A 72 14.03 3.73 2.39
CA ASP A 72 13.47 4.41 3.57
C ASP A 72 12.15 3.79 4.05
N VAL A 73 12.10 2.46 4.09
CA VAL A 73 10.95 1.69 4.55
C VAL A 73 11.37 0.62 5.55
N ASP A 74 10.44 0.21 6.41
CA ASP A 74 10.60 -0.91 7.33
C ASP A 74 9.29 -1.69 7.48
N GLY A 75 9.38 -3.02 7.52
CA GLY A 75 8.20 -3.84 7.67
C GLY A 75 8.42 -5.33 7.58
N VAL A 76 7.31 -6.04 7.42
CA VAL A 76 7.22 -7.49 7.53
C VAL A 76 6.35 -8.09 6.44
N SER A 77 6.57 -9.36 6.14
CA SER A 77 5.84 -10.09 5.11
C SER A 77 5.62 -11.56 5.43
N SER A 78 4.50 -12.11 4.95
CA SER A 78 4.24 -13.55 4.91
C SER A 78 3.47 -13.93 3.65
N HIS A 79 3.71 -15.13 3.12
CA HIS A 79 3.12 -15.62 1.87
C HIS A 79 3.31 -14.66 0.67
N VAL A 80 4.53 -14.12 0.50
CA VAL A 80 4.84 -13.16 -0.57
C VAL A 80 5.74 -13.77 -1.64
N THR A 81 5.29 -13.71 -2.91
CA THR A 81 6.05 -14.11 -4.09
C THR A 81 5.99 -13.01 -5.15
N PRO A 82 7.12 -12.55 -5.72
CA PRO A 82 8.50 -12.99 -5.47
C PRO A 82 9.08 -12.43 -4.16
N THR A 83 10.22 -12.98 -3.72
CA THR A 83 10.92 -12.57 -2.49
C THR A 83 11.07 -11.05 -2.36
N PRO A 84 10.56 -10.42 -1.29
CA PRO A 84 10.73 -9.00 -1.04
C PRO A 84 12.18 -8.60 -0.73
N CYS A 85 12.39 -7.28 -0.70
CA CYS A 85 13.63 -6.62 -0.29
C CYS A 85 13.96 -6.88 1.19
N ALA A 86 15.23 -6.66 1.59
CA ALA A 86 15.71 -6.95 2.94
C ALA A 86 15.03 -6.11 4.04
N GLN A 87 14.55 -4.92 3.70
CA GLN A 87 13.82 -4.01 4.58
C GLN A 87 12.41 -4.53 4.93
N ILE A 88 11.91 -5.51 4.18
CA ILE A 88 10.63 -6.17 4.43
C ILE A 88 10.94 -7.61 4.86
N LEU A 89 11.05 -7.80 6.17
CA LEU A 89 11.47 -9.07 6.76
C LEU A 89 10.41 -10.14 6.52
N LYS A 90 10.87 -11.36 6.22
CA LYS A 90 9.98 -12.51 6.05
C LYS A 90 9.71 -13.20 7.38
N TYR A 91 8.43 -13.34 7.72
CA TYR A 91 7.97 -14.09 8.88
C TYR A 91 6.87 -15.08 8.48
N PRO A 92 7.25 -16.23 7.87
CA PRO A 92 6.29 -17.17 7.28
C PRO A 92 5.24 -17.69 8.28
N ASP A 93 5.59 -17.82 9.57
CA ASP A 93 4.73 -18.45 10.57
C ASP A 93 4.23 -17.49 11.68
N ARG A 94 4.54 -16.18 11.60
CA ARG A 94 4.16 -15.21 12.66
C ARG A 94 3.05 -14.26 12.26
N ILE A 95 2.73 -14.16 10.97
CA ILE A 95 1.73 -13.24 10.46
C ILE A 95 0.66 -14.06 9.76
N THR A 96 -0.52 -14.14 10.39
CA THR A 96 -1.72 -14.78 9.84
C THR A 96 -2.59 -13.81 9.04
N HIS A 97 -2.49 -12.51 9.33
CA HIS A 97 -3.13 -11.42 8.60
C HIS A 97 -2.44 -10.10 8.96
N CYS A 98 -2.51 -9.11 8.07
CA CYS A 98 -2.08 -7.75 8.39
C CYS A 98 -3.20 -6.98 9.09
N PRO A 99 -2.93 -6.24 10.17
CA PRO A 99 -3.97 -5.53 10.90
C PRO A 99 -4.62 -4.47 10.01
N PHE A 100 -5.94 -4.34 10.11
CA PHE A 100 -6.72 -3.25 9.52
C PHE A 100 -7.20 -2.33 10.66
N PRO A 101 -7.37 -1.02 10.42
CA PRO A 101 -7.96 -0.14 11.43
C PRO A 101 -9.33 -0.65 11.87
N GLU A 102 -9.53 -0.73 13.19
CA GLU A 102 -10.82 -1.15 13.79
C GLU A 102 -11.73 0.05 14.10
N ASP A 103 -11.24 1.27 13.88
CA ASP A 103 -11.99 2.49 14.15
C ASP A 103 -13.09 2.69 13.11
N ASP A 104 -14.36 2.60 13.53
CA ASP A 104 -15.50 2.95 12.70
C ASP A 104 -15.60 4.48 12.56
N LEU A 105 -15.42 4.99 11.33
CA LEU A 105 -15.64 6.40 11.04
C LEU A 105 -17.13 6.67 10.80
N PRO A 106 -17.62 7.90 11.05
CA PRO A 106 -19.03 8.26 10.81
C PRO A 106 -19.53 8.01 9.37
N MET A 107 -18.60 7.92 8.40
CA MET A 107 -18.90 7.67 7.00
C MET A 107 -19.07 6.18 6.67
N ASP A 108 -18.59 5.27 7.52
CA ASP A 108 -18.67 3.82 7.28
C ASP A 108 -20.09 3.28 7.49
N CYS A 109 -20.94 4.05 8.18
CA CYS A 109 -22.35 3.71 8.46
C CYS A 109 -23.36 4.45 7.55
N VAL A 110 -22.95 4.98 6.40
CA VAL A 110 -23.88 5.68 5.49
C VAL A 110 -24.78 4.67 4.77
N GLY A 111 -26.07 4.66 5.11
CA GLY A 111 -27.07 3.85 4.42
C GLY A 111 -27.18 4.22 2.95
N LEU A 112 -26.76 3.31 2.07
CA LEU A 112 -26.96 3.46 0.63
C LEU A 112 -28.46 3.44 0.31
N LYS A 113 -28.93 4.44 -0.44
CA LYS A 113 -30.29 4.44 -0.98
C LYS A 113 -30.27 3.70 -2.32
N GLU A 114 -31.03 2.61 -2.41
CA GLU A 114 -31.26 1.98 -3.70
C GLU A 114 -32.23 2.80 -4.55
N CYS A 115 -31.85 3.04 -5.80
CA CYS A 115 -32.70 3.64 -6.81
C CYS A 115 -32.99 2.60 -7.90
N SER A 116 -34.26 2.45 -8.28
CA SER A 116 -34.66 1.61 -9.41
C SER A 116 -35.20 2.48 -10.54
N TYR A 117 -34.87 2.14 -11.78
CA TYR A 117 -35.41 2.78 -12.98
C TYR A 117 -35.98 1.70 -13.91
N ARG A 118 -37.13 1.97 -14.53
CA ARG A 118 -37.73 1.12 -15.55
C ARG A 118 -37.54 1.76 -16.91
N ARG A 119 -36.95 1.01 -17.87
CA ARG A 119 -36.99 1.39 -19.28
C ARG A 119 -38.43 1.30 -19.77
N THR A 120 -39.08 2.42 -20.04
CA THR A 120 -40.27 2.40 -20.90
C THR A 120 -39.81 2.10 -22.32
N LYS A 121 -40.39 1.06 -22.94
CA LYS A 121 -40.22 0.79 -24.38
C LYS A 121 -40.64 2.05 -25.16
N PRO A 122 -39.92 2.42 -26.24
CA PRO A 122 -40.33 3.51 -27.11
C PRO A 122 -41.71 3.26 -27.73
#